data_AF-A0A7S0GUB4-F1
#
_entry.id   AF-A0A7S0GUB4-F1
#
_cell.length_a   1.000
_cell.length_b   1.000
_cell.length_c   1.000
_cell.angle_alpha   90.00
_cell.angle_beta   90.00
_cell.angle_gamma   90.00
#
_symmetry.space_group_name_H-M   'P 1'
#
loop_
_entity.id
_entity.type
_entity.pdbx_description
1 polymer ?
#
loop_
_entity_poly.entity_id
_entity_poly.type
_entity_poly.pdbx_seq_one_letter_code
_entity_poly.pdbx_strand_id
1 'polypeptide(L)'
;RLFDVEWSRGSTRLVTASGDGTARLFDVETAAELGAFAFHRGTVKAVAVRPGSGGDVFASCGRDGALALWDARVASRASASVAPYGERLSLAASSKPVAVVERAHEDDH
;
A
#
# COMPACT_ATOMS: atom_id res chain seq x y z
N ARG A 1 -15.57 -7.56 -0.10
CA ARG A 1 -16.17 -6.26 -0.49
C ARG A 1 -15.05 -5.25 -0.53
N LEU A 2 -14.89 -4.54 -1.66
CA LEU A 2 -13.99 -3.39 -1.74
C LEU A 2 -14.73 -2.14 -1.27
N PHE A 3 -14.02 -1.27 -0.57
CA PHE A 3 -14.57 -0.01 -0.05
C PHE A 3 -14.00 1.21 -0.75
N ASP A 4 -12.75 1.12 -1.21
CA ASP A 4 -12.05 2.23 -1.85
C ASP A 4 -10.98 1.71 -2.81
N VAL A 5 -10.61 2.54 -3.78
CA VAL A 5 -9.58 2.25 -4.77
C VAL A 5 -8.94 3.55 -5.26
N GLU A 6 -7.62 3.55 -5.37
CA GLU A 6 -6.85 4.72 -5.81
C GLU A 6 -5.69 4.32 -6.72
N TRP A 7 -5.38 5.20 -7.68
CA TRP A 7 -4.17 5.07 -8.49
C TRP A 7 -2.93 5.37 -7.65
N SER A 8 -1.98 4.44 -7.68
CA SER A 8 -0.62 4.69 -7.19
C SER A 8 0.23 5.34 -8.29
N ARG A 9 1.47 5.77 -7.99
CA ARG A 9 2.28 6.45 -9.01
C ARG A 9 2.62 5.48 -10.15
N GLY A 10 2.60 6.01 -11.37
CA GLY A 10 2.63 5.23 -12.60
C GLY A 10 1.23 4.89 -13.08
N SER A 11 0.98 4.93 -14.38
CA SER A 11 -0.34 4.67 -14.99
C SER A 11 -0.79 3.21 -14.86
N THR A 12 -0.07 2.38 -14.11
CA THR A 12 -0.19 0.93 -14.12
C THR A 12 -0.42 0.33 -12.73
N ARG A 13 -0.52 1.14 -11.67
CA ARG A 13 -0.64 0.63 -10.29
C ARG A 13 -1.91 1.10 -9.58
N LEU A 14 -2.60 0.18 -8.90
CA LEU A 14 -3.79 0.47 -8.11
C LEU A 14 -3.62 -0.03 -6.67
N VAL A 15 -4.06 0.77 -5.70
CA VAL A 15 -4.23 0.35 -4.31
C VAL A 15 -5.72 0.18 -4.03
N THR A 16 -6.09 -0.87 -3.33
CA THR A 16 -7.49 -1.15 -2.95
C THR A 16 -7.63 -1.30 -1.45
N ALA A 17 -8.79 -0.90 -0.91
CA ALA A 17 -9.20 -1.13 0.47
C ALA A 17 -10.25 -2.24 0.55
N SER A 18 -10.02 -3.25 1.39
CA SER A 18 -10.88 -4.43 1.49
C SER A 18 -11.51 -4.60 2.88
N GLY A 19 -12.70 -5.22 2.87
CA GLY A 19 -13.41 -5.69 4.05
C GLY A 19 -12.70 -6.79 4.84
N ASP A 20 -11.70 -7.44 4.24
CA ASP A 20 -10.91 -8.50 4.88
C ASP A 20 -9.80 -7.96 5.81
N GLY A 21 -9.70 -6.62 5.96
CA GLY A 21 -8.67 -5.99 6.79
C GLY A 21 -7.35 -5.76 6.06
N THR A 22 -7.30 -5.97 4.74
CA THR A 22 -6.12 -5.72 3.92
C THR A 22 -6.31 -4.52 3.00
N ALA A 23 -5.23 -3.79 2.77
CA ALA A 23 -5.05 -3.03 1.55
C ALA A 23 -4.19 -3.86 0.58
N ARG A 24 -4.41 -3.75 -0.74
CA ARG A 24 -3.63 -4.50 -1.73
C ARG A 24 -3.18 -3.61 -2.87
N LEU A 25 -1.95 -3.80 -3.32
CA LEU A 25 -1.36 -3.14 -4.49
C LEU A 25 -1.39 -4.09 -5.68
N PHE A 26 -1.86 -3.60 -6.82
CA PHE A 26 -1.95 -4.32 -8.07
C PHE A 26 -1.21 -3.60 -9.19
N ASP A 27 -0.70 -4.39 -10.13
CA ASP A 27 -0.30 -3.94 -11.45
C ASP A 27 -1.44 -4.25 -12.45
N VAL A 28 -2.01 -3.23 -13.07
CA VAL A 28 -3.18 -3.39 -13.96
C VAL A 28 -2.82 -3.95 -15.33
N GLU A 29 -1.59 -3.78 -15.81
CA GLU A 29 -1.16 -4.29 -17.12
C GLU A 29 -1.02 -5.82 -17.08
N THR A 30 -0.49 -6.32 -15.97
CA THR A 30 -0.24 -7.75 -15.76
C THR A 30 -1.32 -8.45 -14.95
N ALA A 31 -2.29 -7.70 -14.41
CA ALA A 31 -3.28 -8.17 -13.44
C ALA A 31 -2.66 -8.87 -12.22
N ALA A 32 -1.42 -8.52 -11.88
CA ALA A 32 -0.68 -9.14 -10.79
C ALA A 32 -0.89 -8.39 -9.48
N GLU A 33 -1.10 -9.13 -8.38
CA GLU A 33 -0.99 -8.59 -7.04
C GLU A 33 0.50 -8.40 -6.70
N LEU A 34 0.90 -7.15 -6.47
CA LEU A 34 2.28 -6.78 -6.13
C LEU A 34 2.53 -6.83 -4.62
N GLY A 35 1.47 -6.74 -3.80
CA GLY A 35 1.59 -6.80 -2.35
C GLY A 35 0.26 -6.72 -1.61
N ALA A 36 0.25 -7.33 -0.43
CA ALA A 36 -0.85 -7.26 0.53
C ALA A 36 -0.36 -6.65 1.85
N PHE A 37 -1.11 -5.67 2.33
CA PHE A 37 -0.80 -4.86 3.50
C PHE A 37 -1.79 -5.21 4.61
N ALA A 38 -1.40 -6.19 5.43
CA ALA A 38 -2.23 -6.79 6.46
C ALA A 38 -1.81 -6.29 7.84
N PHE A 39 -2.47 -5.22 8.30
CA PHE A 39 -2.29 -4.68 9.64
C PHE A 39 -3.63 -4.49 10.34
N HIS A 40 -4.66 -4.03 9.61
CA HIS A 40 -5.91 -3.64 10.22
C HIS A 40 -6.66 -4.84 10.81
N ARG A 41 -7.19 -4.67 12.02
CA ARG A 41 -7.99 -5.69 12.71
C ARG A 41 -9.47 -5.65 12.32
N GLY A 42 -9.84 -4.70 11.47
CA GLY A 42 -11.19 -4.54 10.95
C GLY A 42 -11.16 -4.07 9.50
N THR A 43 -12.34 -3.82 8.94
CA THR A 43 -12.49 -3.35 7.56
C THR A 43 -11.63 -2.12 7.27
N VAL A 44 -10.82 -2.20 6.22
CA VAL A 44 -10.17 -1.02 5.63
C VAL A 44 -11.21 -0.27 4.82
N LYS A 45 -11.39 1.02 5.12
CA LYS A 45 -12.46 1.85 4.57
C LYS A 45 -11.97 2.83 3.54
N ALA A 46 -10.73 3.29 3.66
CA ALA A 46 -10.15 4.25 2.75
C ALA A 46 -8.65 3.98 2.57
N VAL A 47 -8.15 4.38 1.40
CA VAL A 47 -6.73 4.47 1.07
C VAL A 47 -6.44 5.87 0.53
N ALA A 48 -5.21 6.35 0.74
CA ALA A 48 -4.75 7.65 0.27
C ALA A 48 -3.30 7.57 -0.20
N VAL A 49 -3.02 7.84 -1.46
CA VAL A 49 -1.67 7.82 -2.04
C VAL A 49 -1.02 9.19 -1.89
N ARG A 50 0.25 9.21 -1.44
CA ARG A 50 1.00 10.45 -1.30
C ARG A 50 1.32 11.08 -2.67
N PRO A 51 0.97 12.37 -2.91
CA PRO A 51 1.38 13.09 -4.11
C PRO A 51 2.87 13.53 -4.05
N GLY A 52 3.48 13.80 -5.21
CA GLY A 52 4.90 14.25 -5.35
C GLY A 52 6.00 13.17 -5.41
N SER A 53 7.24 13.57 -5.67
CA SER A 53 8.40 12.70 -6.01
C SER A 53 8.99 11.85 -4.86
N GLY A 54 8.30 11.73 -3.72
CA GLY A 54 8.82 11.13 -2.49
C GLY A 54 8.69 9.60 -2.34
N GLY A 55 8.28 8.88 -3.39
CA GLY A 55 8.08 7.41 -3.40
C GLY A 55 6.61 6.96 -3.39
N ASP A 56 6.38 5.67 -3.65
CA ASP A 56 5.05 5.01 -3.63
C ASP A 56 4.61 4.77 -2.18
N VAL A 57 4.33 5.85 -1.46
CA VAL A 57 3.81 5.80 -0.09
C VAL A 57 2.30 5.98 -0.13
N PHE A 58 1.57 5.18 0.64
CA PHE A 58 0.13 5.36 0.82
C PHE A 58 -0.26 5.16 2.27
N ALA A 59 -1.39 5.74 2.67
CA ALA A 59 -2.03 5.53 3.96
C ALA A 59 -3.28 4.66 3.80
N SER A 60 -3.61 3.91 4.83
CA SER A 60 -4.88 3.21 4.96
C SER A 60 -5.50 3.45 6.34
N CYS A 61 -6.82 3.48 6.40
CA CYS A 61 -7.55 3.54 7.67
C CYS A 61 -8.84 2.73 7.62
N GLY A 62 -9.34 2.35 8.80
CA GLY A 62 -10.43 1.39 8.90
C GLY A 62 -11.22 1.46 10.21
N ARG A 63 -12.08 0.46 10.40
CA ARG A 63 -12.96 0.33 11.59
C ARG A 63 -12.19 0.17 12.90
N ASP A 64 -10.92 -0.25 12.83
CA ASP A 64 -10.07 -0.38 14.01
C ASP A 64 -9.54 0.96 14.55
N GLY A 65 -9.93 2.09 13.93
CA GLY A 65 -9.54 3.43 14.36
C GLY A 65 -8.06 3.74 14.15
N ALA A 66 -7.32 2.85 13.49
CA ALA A 66 -5.91 3.04 13.19
C ALA A 66 -5.73 3.69 11.81
N LEU A 67 -4.71 4.52 11.69
CA LEU A 67 -4.16 4.97 10.43
C LEU A 67 -2.78 4.36 10.26
N ALA A 68 -2.58 3.63 9.17
CA ALA A 68 -1.32 2.97 8.85
C ALA A 68 -0.70 3.61 7.61
N LEU A 69 0.59 3.94 7.68
CA LEU A 69 1.37 4.44 6.56
C LEU A 69 2.23 3.30 6.01
N TRP A 70 2.30 3.18 4.69
CA TRP A 70 2.93 2.08 4.00
C TRP A 70 3.93 2.54 2.97
N ASP A 71 4.99 1.74 2.82
CA ASP A 71 5.92 1.86 1.70
C ASP A 71 5.60 0.78 0.67
N ALA A 72 5.11 1.22 -0.49
CA ALA A 72 4.70 0.38 -1.59
C ALA A 72 5.72 0.40 -2.75
N ARG A 73 6.97 0.79 -2.48
CA ARG A 73 8.06 0.71 -3.46
C ARG A 73 8.36 -0.75 -3.78
N VAL A 74 7.70 -1.26 -4.81
CA VAL A 74 8.01 -2.56 -5.41
C VAL A 74 8.93 -2.33 -6.60
N ALA A 75 10.08 -3.02 -6.63
CA ALA A 75 11.00 -3.00 -7.76
C ALA A 75 10.23 -3.39 -9.04
N SER A 76 10.04 -2.44 -9.96
CA SER A 76 9.39 -2.75 -11.24
C SER A 76 10.30 -3.68 -12.04
N ARG A 77 9.75 -4.76 -12.60
CA ARG A 77 10.51 -5.69 -13.47
C ARG A 77 11.07 -4.98 -14.72
N ALA A 78 10.61 -3.78 -15.05
CA ALA A 78 11.04 -3.01 -16.20
C ALA A 78 12.42 -2.33 -16.04
N SER A 79 12.95 -2.19 -14.81
CA SER A 79 14.27 -1.59 -14.58
C SER A 79 15.36 -2.61 -14.23
N ALA A 80 15.26 -3.84 -14.75
CA ALA A 80 16.41 -4.75 -14.81
C ALA A 80 17.38 -4.32 -15.93
N SER A 81 17.79 -3.04 -15.96
CA SER A 81 19.04 -2.68 -16.62
C SER A 81 20.17 -2.97 -15.65
N VAL A 82 21.18 -3.64 -16.19
CA VAL A 82 22.31 -4.23 -15.47
C VAL A 82 23.02 -3.18 -14.61
N ALA A 83 22.86 -3.27 -13.29
CA ALA A 83 23.80 -2.66 -12.34
C ALA A 83 24.96 -3.64 -12.10
N PRO A 84 26.24 -3.24 -12.22
CA PRO A 84 27.38 -4.16 -12.06
C PRO A 84 27.67 -4.58 -10.62
N TYR A 85 26.85 -4.21 -9.64
CA TYR A 85 27.09 -4.54 -8.23
C TYR A 85 25.80 -4.97 -7.54
N GLY A 86 25.57 -6.29 -7.53
CA GLY A 86 25.49 -7.05 -6.28
C GLY A 86 24.32 -6.87 -5.31
N GLU A 87 23.36 -5.97 -5.49
CA GLU A 87 22.17 -5.95 -4.64
C GLU A 87 20.88 -5.89 -5.45
N ARG A 88 20.27 -7.06 -5.59
CA ARG A 88 18.89 -7.21 -6.04
C ARG A 88 18.00 -6.80 -4.86
N LEU A 89 17.62 -5.53 -4.78
CA LEU A 89 16.63 -5.06 -3.80
C LEU A 89 15.29 -5.75 -4.08
N SER A 90 15.08 -6.93 -3.50
CA SER A 90 13.77 -7.57 -3.41
C SER A 90 12.97 -6.89 -2.31
N LEU A 91 12.56 -5.65 -2.55
CA LEU A 91 11.55 -4.98 -1.72
C LEU A 91 10.19 -5.58 -2.10
N ALA A 92 9.90 -6.76 -1.57
CA ALA A 92 8.51 -7.16 -1.41
C ALA A 92 7.85 -6.08 -0.56
N ALA A 93 6.65 -5.64 -0.95
CA ALA A 93 5.85 -4.72 -0.15
C ALA A 93 5.91 -5.14 1.33
N SER A 94 6.39 -4.24 2.19
CA SER A 94 6.51 -4.55 3.61
C SER A 94 5.12 -4.88 4.15
N SER A 95 4.96 -6.09 4.69
CA SER A 95 3.72 -6.51 5.36
C SER A 95 3.45 -5.70 6.62
N LYS A 96 4.44 -4.93 7.10
CA LYS A 96 4.33 -4.04 8.25
C LYS A 96 4.27 -2.57 7.82
N PRO A 97 3.42 -1.76 8.45
CA PRO A 97 3.37 -0.33 8.20
C PRO A 97 4.68 0.33 8.65
N VAL A 98 5.09 1.37 7.94
CA VAL A 98 6.27 2.18 8.28
C VAL A 98 5.98 3.15 9.44
N ALA A 99 4.71 3.51 9.62
CA ALA A 99 4.23 4.27 10.76
C ALA A 99 2.77 3.92 11.03
N VAL A 100 2.35 3.99 12.29
CA VAL A 100 0.97 3.77 12.71
C VAL A 100 0.58 4.87 13.68
N VAL A 101 -0.61 5.43 13.46
CA VAL A 101 -1.31 6.25 14.45
C VAL A 101 -2.48 5.42 14.96
N GLU A 102 -2.36 4.93 16.18
CA GLU A 102 -3.46 4.25 16.86
C GLU A 102 -4.44 5.30 17.39
N ARG A 103 -5.75 5.06 17.24
CA ARG A 103 -6.82 6.00 17.60
C ARG A 103 -6.69 7.37 16.94
N ALA A 104 -6.62 7.38 15.60
CA ALA A 104 -6.65 8.62 14.83
C ALA A 104 -7.95 9.42 15.01
N HIS A 105 -9.03 8.73 15.41
CA HIS A 105 -10.24 9.34 15.95
C HIS A 105 -10.56 8.69 17.30
N GLU A 106 -10.73 9.51 18.34
CA GLU A 106 -11.39 9.06 19.58
C GLU A 106 -12.83 8.69 19.24
N ASP A 107 -13.30 7.57 19.80
CA ASP A 107 -14.70 7.16 19.73
C ASP A 107 -15.57 8.32 20.29
N ASP A 108 -16.28 9.04 19.43
CA ASP A 108 -17.47 9.76 19.86
C ASP A 108 -18.49 8.67 20.25
N HIS A 109 -18.63 8.48 21.56
CA HIS A 109 -19.63 7.60 22.16
C HIS A 109 -21.06 8.03 21.81
#